data_AF-A0AAD5A914-F1
#
_entry.id   AF-A0AAD5A914-F1
#
_cell.length_a   1.000
_cell.length_b   1.000
_cell.length_c   1.000
_cell.angle_alpha   90.00
_cell.angle_beta   90.00
_cell.angle_gamma   90.00
#
_symmetry.space_group_name_H-M   'P 1'
#
loop_
_entity.id
_entity.type
_entity.pdbx_description
1 polymer ?
#
loop_
_entity_poly.entity_id
_entity_poly.type
_entity_poly.pdbx_seq_one_letter_code
_entity_poly.pdbx_strand_id
1 'polypeptide(L)'
;MNFSDAKSNILQILSKTDCQDLTKLISWMKHSDDLDNYLVDNQRAILQNIADDLRSCVPLEAVFPSETMAIQKTQQNPKPTVHVDAFLYDEETVDSLCEDGKMSRNFCLTCGSHRTAPMEFISHSFSISELQFLFLHVLPDLAGKLVVDVGSRLGAVLYGGYLYSAAAQLVGVEICEEFVQLQTMTVEKYGFSDRIKVIHDNICSQSMLLQNADVLIMNNVFEYFMEPKDQVRAWQFISQNFLKKGALLVTVPSIQDALISLQETNEIPAIGHWLQEVPVDYNAFLQNDTDLDSLKQIHLYRVL
;
A
#
# COMPACT_ATOMS: atom_id res chain seq x y z
N MET A 1 -19.51 12.49 -25.19
CA MET A 1 -20.84 12.03 -24.76
C MET A 1 -20.86 12.07 -23.24
N ASN A 2 -21.91 12.61 -22.59
CA ASN A 2 -21.97 12.62 -21.13
C ASN A 2 -22.44 11.26 -20.58
N PHE A 3 -22.35 11.03 -19.27
CA PHE A 3 -22.72 9.76 -18.64
C PHE A 3 -24.16 9.33 -18.94
N SER A 4 -25.11 10.27 -18.92
CA SER A 4 -26.53 9.98 -19.18
C SER A 4 -26.75 9.51 -20.62
N ASP A 5 -26.13 10.18 -21.58
CA ASP A 5 -26.19 9.83 -23.00
C ASP A 5 -25.49 8.49 -23.26
N ALA A 6 -24.34 8.25 -22.62
CA ALA A 6 -23.59 7.00 -22.72
C ALA A 6 -24.40 5.82 -22.18
N LYS A 7 -24.98 5.97 -21.00
CA LYS A 7 -25.86 4.98 -20.38
C LYS A 7 -27.09 4.67 -21.23
N SER A 8 -27.71 5.68 -21.84
CA SER A 8 -28.83 5.46 -22.75
C SER A 8 -28.41 4.68 -24.00
N ASN A 9 -27.25 4.99 -24.58
CA ASN A 9 -26.75 4.33 -25.78
C ASN A 9 -26.36 2.87 -25.51
N ILE A 10 -25.52 2.64 -24.49
CA ILE A 10 -25.70 1.60 -23.47
C ILE A 10 -26.84 0.59 -23.64
N LEU A 11 -27.92 0.95 -22.96
CA LEU A 11 -29.17 0.21 -22.86
C LEU A 11 -29.83 0.01 -24.24
N GLN A 12 -29.68 0.97 -25.15
CA GLN A 12 -30.22 0.85 -26.50
C GLN A 12 -29.51 -0.25 -27.31
N ILE A 13 -28.19 -0.37 -27.17
CA ILE A 13 -27.41 -1.46 -27.79
C ILE A 13 -27.88 -2.80 -27.22
N LEU A 14 -27.93 -2.93 -25.89
CA LEU A 14 -28.42 -4.15 -25.22
C LEU A 14 -29.84 -4.53 -25.66
N SER A 15 -30.73 -3.55 -25.84
CA SER A 15 -32.10 -3.80 -26.30
C SER A 15 -32.21 -4.28 -27.75
N LYS A 16 -31.18 -4.05 -28.56
CA LYS A 16 -31.13 -4.43 -29.99
C LYS A 16 -30.30 -5.69 -30.23
N THR A 17 -29.56 -6.17 -29.23
CA THR A 17 -28.83 -7.42 -29.31
C THR A 17 -29.80 -8.60 -29.36
N ASP A 18 -29.51 -9.59 -30.21
CA ASP A 18 -30.28 -10.82 -30.29
C ASP A 18 -30.34 -11.53 -28.93
N CYS A 19 -31.48 -12.14 -28.60
CA CYS A 19 -31.68 -12.77 -27.29
C CYS A 19 -30.71 -13.95 -27.04
N GLN A 20 -30.20 -14.59 -28.10
CA GLN A 20 -29.24 -15.70 -27.98
C GLN A 20 -27.83 -15.22 -27.62
N ASP A 21 -27.49 -13.97 -27.98
CA ASP A 21 -26.18 -13.38 -27.74
C ASP A 21 -26.21 -12.35 -26.61
N LEU A 22 -27.38 -11.88 -26.18
CA LEU A 22 -27.53 -10.93 -25.07
C LEU A 22 -26.87 -11.44 -23.79
N THR A 23 -27.07 -12.71 -23.44
CA THR A 23 -26.45 -13.32 -22.25
C THR A 23 -24.93 -13.35 -22.38
N LYS A 24 -24.39 -13.66 -23.56
CA LYS A 24 -22.95 -13.65 -23.82
C LYS A 24 -22.37 -12.24 -23.75
N LEU A 25 -23.07 -11.26 -24.35
CA LEU A 25 -22.67 -9.86 -24.34
C LEU A 25 -22.67 -9.29 -22.91
N ILE A 26 -23.69 -9.58 -22.11
CA ILE A 26 -23.74 -9.18 -20.69
C ILE A 26 -22.62 -9.86 -19.90
N SER A 27 -22.37 -11.15 -20.17
CA SER A 27 -21.27 -11.89 -19.53
C SER A 27 -19.91 -11.28 -19.90
N TRP A 28 -19.68 -10.96 -21.18
CA TRP A 28 -18.48 -10.28 -21.65
C TRP A 28 -18.33 -8.90 -21.01
N MET A 29 -19.38 -8.07 -20.99
CA MET A 29 -19.33 -6.75 -20.35
C MET A 29 -19.02 -6.79 -18.85
N LYS A 30 -19.35 -7.90 -18.17
CA LYS A 30 -19.10 -8.08 -16.73
C LYS A 30 -17.71 -8.63 -16.42
N HIS A 31 -17.07 -9.31 -17.37
CA HIS A 31 -15.93 -10.18 -17.09
C HIS A 31 -14.78 -10.06 -18.10
N SER A 32 -14.87 -9.16 -19.09
CA SER A 32 -13.85 -9.01 -20.14
C SER A 32 -12.92 -7.83 -19.88
N ASP A 33 -11.62 -8.07 -20.09
CA ASP A 33 -10.54 -7.08 -20.06
C ASP A 33 -10.57 -6.10 -21.25
N ASP A 34 -11.39 -6.37 -22.28
CA ASP A 34 -11.49 -5.52 -23.46
C ASP A 34 -11.93 -4.09 -23.11
N LEU A 35 -12.70 -3.93 -22.02
CA LEU A 35 -13.16 -2.64 -21.52
C LEU A 35 -12.06 -1.85 -20.80
N ASP A 36 -11.09 -2.55 -20.20
CA ASP A 36 -9.98 -1.93 -19.47
C ASP A 36 -9.04 -1.17 -20.41
N ASN A 37 -8.95 -1.60 -21.67
CA ASN A 37 -8.22 -0.87 -22.73
C ASN A 37 -8.74 0.56 -22.98
N TYR A 38 -9.98 0.88 -22.59
CA TYR A 38 -10.56 2.23 -22.70
C TYR A 38 -10.36 3.06 -21.43
N LEU A 39 -9.95 2.42 -20.34
CA LEU A 39 -9.48 3.04 -19.12
C LEU A 39 -7.97 3.21 -19.23
N VAL A 40 -7.51 4.16 -20.05
CA VAL A 40 -6.11 4.61 -19.94
C VAL A 40 -5.98 5.29 -18.59
N ASP A 41 -5.60 4.50 -17.59
CA ASP A 41 -5.28 4.99 -16.27
C ASP A 41 -3.89 5.63 -16.35
N ASN A 42 -3.87 6.87 -16.85
CA ASN A 42 -2.65 7.69 -16.90
C ASN A 42 -2.00 7.78 -15.52
N GLN A 43 -2.80 7.74 -14.45
CA GLN A 43 -2.31 7.73 -13.08
C GLN A 43 -1.56 6.42 -12.78
N ARG A 44 -2.10 5.26 -13.16
CA ARG A 44 -1.39 3.97 -13.07
C ARG A 44 -0.08 3.99 -13.86
N ALA A 45 -0.10 4.51 -15.09
CA ALA A 45 1.11 4.64 -15.90
C ALA A 45 2.15 5.57 -15.26
N ILE A 46 1.72 6.67 -14.62
CA ILE A 46 2.62 7.56 -13.87
C ILE A 46 3.25 6.81 -12.70
N LEU A 47 2.46 6.07 -11.90
CA LEU A 47 2.99 5.25 -10.81
C LEU A 47 3.98 4.19 -11.29
N GLN A 48 3.71 3.55 -12.42
CA GLN A 48 4.64 2.60 -13.03
C GLN A 48 5.96 3.27 -13.40
N ASN A 49 5.91 4.44 -14.04
CA ASN A 49 7.14 5.18 -14.36
C ASN A 49 7.92 5.57 -13.09
N ILE A 50 7.23 5.95 -12.00
CA ILE A 50 7.87 6.25 -10.72
C ILE A 50 8.56 4.99 -10.17
N ALA A 51 7.89 3.84 -10.20
CA ALA A 51 8.46 2.57 -9.78
C ALA A 51 9.71 2.22 -10.60
N ASP A 52 9.68 2.39 -11.92
CA ASP A 52 10.81 2.14 -12.83
C ASP A 52 12.00 3.03 -12.51
N ASP A 53 11.77 4.32 -12.27
CA ASP A 53 12.81 5.27 -11.87
C ASP A 53 13.45 4.88 -10.53
N LEU A 54 12.61 4.55 -9.53
CA LEU A 54 13.07 4.16 -8.20
C LEU A 54 13.87 2.87 -8.24
N ARG A 55 13.47 1.87 -9.05
CA ARG A 55 14.21 0.61 -9.25
C ARG A 55 15.65 0.83 -9.70
N SER A 56 15.92 1.90 -10.46
CA SER A 56 17.28 2.25 -10.87
C SER A 56 18.13 2.86 -9.75
N CYS A 57 17.50 3.31 -8.67
CA CYS A 57 18.13 4.02 -7.56
C CYS A 57 18.29 3.18 -6.29
N VAL A 58 17.67 2.00 -6.22
CA VAL A 58 17.68 1.12 -5.04
C VAL A 58 18.27 -0.26 -5.35
N PRO A 59 18.78 -1.00 -4.35
CA PRO A 59 19.09 -2.42 -4.50
C PRO A 59 17.87 -3.22 -4.95
N LEU A 60 18.08 -4.43 -5.49
CA LEU A 60 16.98 -5.30 -5.96
C LEU A 60 15.95 -5.55 -4.86
N GLU A 61 16.43 -5.78 -3.64
CA GLU A 61 15.61 -6.01 -2.46
C GLU A 61 14.94 -4.74 -1.95
N ALA A 62 15.27 -3.55 -2.45
CA ALA A 62 14.78 -2.26 -1.95
C ALA A 62 14.96 -2.08 -0.44
N VAL A 63 16.08 -2.57 0.10
CA VAL A 63 16.51 -2.40 1.49
C VAL A 63 17.87 -1.73 1.50
N PHE A 64 17.97 -0.58 2.17
CA PHE A 64 19.25 0.12 2.32
C PHE A 64 20.10 -0.49 3.44
N PRO A 65 21.45 -0.41 3.36
CA PRO A 65 22.33 -0.89 4.42
C PRO A 65 22.09 -0.23 5.79
N SER A 66 21.51 0.98 5.81
CA SER A 66 21.12 1.71 7.01
C SER A 66 19.94 1.08 7.75
N GLU A 67 19.12 0.27 7.07
CA GLU A 67 17.98 -0.47 7.65
C GLU A 67 18.42 -1.74 8.39
N THR A 68 19.40 -1.56 9.28
CA THR A 68 20.06 -2.65 10.01
C THR A 68 19.11 -3.57 10.77
N MET A 69 18.03 -3.03 11.36
CA MET A 69 17.03 -3.83 12.07
C MET A 69 16.24 -4.75 11.13
N ALA A 70 15.80 -4.22 10.00
CA ALA A 70 15.06 -5.00 9.00
C ALA A 70 15.93 -6.14 8.47
N ILE A 71 17.19 -5.83 8.12
CA ILE A 71 18.17 -6.83 7.68
C ILE A 71 18.37 -7.91 8.74
N GLN A 72 18.54 -7.53 10.02
CA GLN A 72 18.73 -8.49 11.11
C GLN A 72 17.52 -9.40 11.30
N LYS A 73 16.30 -8.85 11.29
CA LYS A 73 15.07 -9.63 11.47
C LYS A 73 14.83 -10.58 10.30
N THR A 74 15.04 -10.14 9.06
CA THR A 74 14.97 -11.02 7.88
C THR A 74 15.98 -12.17 7.96
N GLN A 75 17.20 -11.93 8.46
CA GLN A 75 18.22 -12.97 8.63
C GLN A 75 17.92 -13.95 9.78
N GLN A 76 17.20 -13.50 10.80
CA GLN A 76 16.80 -14.33 11.95
C GLN A 76 15.54 -15.17 11.66
N ASN A 77 14.85 -14.92 10.54
CA ASN A 77 13.66 -15.68 10.19
C ASN A 77 14.00 -17.17 10.00
N PRO A 78 13.21 -18.08 10.60
CA PRO A 78 13.45 -19.51 10.52
C PRO A 78 13.23 -20.07 9.11
N LYS A 79 12.43 -19.37 8.30
CA LYS A 79 12.28 -19.62 6.87
C LYS A 79 13.10 -18.60 6.09
N PRO A 80 13.80 -18.99 5.01
CA PRO A 80 14.46 -18.04 4.13
C PRO A 80 13.45 -17.04 3.57
N THR A 81 13.62 -15.77 3.94
CA THR A 81 12.76 -14.66 3.54
C THR A 81 13.51 -13.71 2.60
N VAL A 82 12.84 -13.24 1.56
CA VAL A 82 13.34 -12.25 0.60
C VAL A 82 12.41 -11.03 0.63
N HIS A 83 12.99 -9.84 0.68
CA HIS A 83 12.22 -8.61 0.55
C HIS A 83 12.03 -8.30 -0.94
N VAL A 84 10.77 -8.17 -1.35
CA VAL A 84 10.38 -7.73 -2.69
C VAL A 84 9.33 -6.66 -2.53
N ASP A 85 9.70 -5.44 -2.89
CA ASP A 85 8.83 -4.29 -2.72
C ASP A 85 7.69 -4.32 -3.75
N ALA A 86 6.45 -4.45 -3.26
CA ALA A 86 5.27 -4.61 -4.11
C ALA A 86 4.93 -3.35 -4.93
N PHE A 87 5.45 -2.17 -4.56
CA PHE A 87 5.32 -0.96 -5.37
C PHE A 87 6.25 -1.02 -6.59
N LEU A 88 7.45 -1.58 -6.42
CA LEU A 88 8.47 -1.63 -7.46
C LEU A 88 8.30 -2.81 -8.42
N TYR A 89 7.83 -3.94 -7.90
CA TYR A 89 7.77 -5.22 -8.63
C TYR A 89 6.37 -5.82 -8.51
N ASP A 90 5.64 -5.83 -9.62
CA ASP A 90 4.43 -6.64 -9.77
C ASP A 90 4.78 -8.11 -10.03
N GLU A 91 3.76 -8.98 -10.07
CA GLU A 91 3.96 -10.42 -10.26
C GLU A 91 4.70 -10.74 -11.56
N GLU A 92 4.34 -10.07 -12.67
CA GLU A 92 4.98 -10.25 -13.97
C GLU A 92 6.47 -9.87 -13.94
N THR A 93 6.80 -8.77 -13.24
CA THR A 93 8.20 -8.35 -13.08
C THR A 93 8.97 -9.34 -12.22
N VAL A 94 8.37 -9.87 -11.15
CA VAL A 94 8.98 -10.91 -10.31
C VAL A 94 9.22 -12.19 -11.12
N ASP A 95 8.24 -12.61 -11.94
CA ASP A 95 8.37 -13.78 -12.81
C ASP A 95 9.51 -13.59 -13.82
N SER A 96 9.59 -12.42 -14.46
CA SER A 96 10.67 -12.07 -15.38
C SER A 96 12.04 -12.11 -14.70
N LEU A 97 12.16 -11.62 -13.46
CA LEU A 97 13.40 -11.69 -12.67
C LEU A 97 13.79 -13.13 -12.32
N CYS A 98 12.80 -14.01 -12.11
CA CYS A 98 13.04 -15.42 -11.87
C CYS A 98 13.51 -16.14 -13.14
N GLU A 99 12.90 -15.85 -14.30
CA GLU A 99 13.31 -16.39 -15.59
C GLU A 99 14.75 -15.98 -15.98
N ASP A 100 15.10 -14.72 -15.69
CA ASP A 100 16.45 -14.18 -15.87
C ASP A 100 17.50 -14.75 -14.89
N GLY A 101 17.08 -15.53 -13.90
CA GLY A 101 17.95 -16.07 -12.85
C GLY A 101 18.48 -15.02 -11.87
N LYS A 102 17.88 -13.82 -11.84
CA LYS A 102 18.22 -12.74 -10.89
C LYS A 102 17.51 -12.90 -9.54
N MET A 103 16.42 -13.66 -9.52
CA MET A 103 15.66 -14.00 -8.32
C MET A 103 15.29 -15.48 -8.33
N SER A 104 14.94 -16.03 -7.17
CA SER A 104 14.35 -17.37 -7.09
C SER A 104 13.22 -17.39 -6.08
N ARG A 105 12.07 -17.96 -6.46
CA ARG A 105 10.96 -18.23 -5.54
C ARG A 105 11.20 -19.41 -4.60
N ASN A 106 12.28 -20.15 -4.80
CA ASN A 106 12.56 -21.38 -4.07
C ASN A 106 14.01 -21.42 -3.58
N PHE A 107 14.24 -22.04 -2.42
CA PHE A 107 15.57 -22.35 -1.91
C PHE A 107 15.79 -23.86 -1.83
N CYS A 108 17.04 -24.29 -1.96
CA CYS A 108 17.40 -25.69 -1.81
C CYS A 108 17.47 -26.09 -0.33
N LEU A 109 16.80 -27.19 0.05
CA LEU A 109 16.86 -27.75 1.41
C LEU A 109 18.24 -28.32 1.75
N THR A 110 19.04 -28.59 0.72
CA THR A 110 20.46 -28.95 0.80
C THR A 110 21.15 -28.27 -0.37
N CYS A 111 22.20 -27.48 -0.11
CA CYS A 111 22.88 -26.69 -1.13
C CYS A 111 23.28 -27.55 -2.34
N GLY A 112 22.88 -27.14 -3.54
CA GLY A 112 23.13 -27.88 -4.79
C GLY A 112 22.19 -29.06 -5.06
N SER A 113 21.17 -29.30 -4.23
CA SER A 113 20.16 -30.34 -4.47
C SER A 113 18.95 -29.82 -5.27
N HIS A 114 18.27 -30.73 -5.95
CA HIS A 114 16.96 -30.46 -6.59
C HIS A 114 15.78 -30.51 -5.62
N ARG A 115 16.03 -30.75 -4.32
CA ARG A 115 15.00 -30.72 -3.28
C ARG A 115 14.85 -29.29 -2.79
N THR A 116 13.83 -28.60 -3.27
CA THR A 116 13.58 -27.21 -2.96
C THR A 116 12.34 -27.02 -2.07
N ALA A 117 12.26 -25.87 -1.42
CA ALA A 117 11.10 -25.36 -0.71
C ALA A 117 10.88 -23.88 -1.07
N PRO A 118 9.65 -23.37 -0.99
CA PRO A 118 9.36 -21.97 -1.31
C PRO A 118 10.04 -21.02 -0.32
N MET A 119 10.57 -19.91 -0.83
CA MET A 119 10.99 -18.76 -0.02
C MET A 119 9.77 -17.95 0.42
N GLU A 120 9.91 -17.24 1.52
CA GLU A 120 8.91 -16.29 1.99
C GLU A 120 9.19 -14.91 1.37
N PHE A 121 8.17 -14.29 0.78
CA PHE A 121 8.28 -12.95 0.20
C PHE A 121 7.58 -11.95 1.12
N ILE A 122 8.30 -10.89 1.49
CA ILE A 122 7.74 -9.80 2.28
C ILE A 122 7.83 -8.49 1.51
N SER A 123 6.77 -7.68 1.61
CA SER A 123 6.74 -6.30 1.14
C SER A 123 6.42 -5.37 2.30
N HIS A 124 7.04 -4.20 2.33
CA HIS A 124 6.71 -3.12 3.25
C HIS A 124 6.12 -1.90 2.53
N SER A 125 5.68 -2.08 1.29
CA SER A 125 5.03 -1.06 0.46
C SER A 125 3.73 -1.60 -0.10
N PHE A 126 2.81 -0.68 -0.42
CA PHE A 126 1.63 -1.01 -1.21
C PHE A 126 2.00 -1.15 -2.69
N SER A 127 1.46 -2.17 -3.35
CA SER A 127 1.38 -2.25 -4.80
C SER A 127 0.50 -1.17 -5.40
N ILE A 128 0.64 -0.94 -6.71
CA ILE A 128 -0.18 0.04 -7.43
C ILE A 128 -1.67 -0.31 -7.35
N SER A 129 -2.03 -1.60 -7.45
CA SER A 129 -3.42 -2.06 -7.33
C SER A 129 -3.97 -1.83 -5.92
N GLU A 130 -3.18 -2.05 -4.88
CA GLU A 130 -3.58 -1.74 -3.50
C GLU A 130 -3.76 -0.24 -3.26
N LEU A 131 -2.91 0.61 -3.86
CA LEU A 131 -3.08 2.07 -3.80
C LEU A 131 -4.37 2.53 -4.49
N GLN A 132 -4.70 1.95 -5.65
CA GLN A 132 -5.96 2.20 -6.35
C GLN A 132 -7.15 1.80 -5.48
N PHE A 133 -7.13 0.59 -4.91
CA PHE A 133 -8.17 0.12 -4.00
C PHE A 133 -8.33 1.06 -2.80
N LEU A 134 -7.22 1.41 -2.15
CA LEU A 134 -7.20 2.26 -0.97
C LEU A 134 -7.85 3.63 -1.23
N PHE A 135 -7.42 4.34 -2.27
CA PHE A 135 -7.87 5.72 -2.50
C PHE A 135 -9.20 5.82 -3.27
N LEU A 136 -9.56 4.84 -4.07
CA LEU A 136 -10.78 4.88 -4.89
C LEU A 136 -11.97 4.13 -4.25
N HIS A 137 -11.72 3.17 -3.36
CA HIS A 137 -12.76 2.29 -2.81
C HIS A 137 -12.81 2.24 -1.28
N VAL A 138 -11.67 2.37 -0.59
CA VAL A 138 -11.63 2.30 0.89
C VAL A 138 -11.84 3.66 1.53
N LEU A 139 -11.07 4.66 1.12
CA LEU A 139 -11.12 6.01 1.67
C LEU A 139 -12.27 6.83 1.07
N PRO A 140 -12.91 7.71 1.86
CA PRO A 140 -13.91 8.64 1.34
C PRO A 140 -13.25 9.76 0.52
N ASP A 141 -14.05 10.69 -0.02
CA ASP A 141 -13.52 11.91 -0.62
C ASP A 141 -12.63 12.67 0.38
N LEU A 142 -11.40 12.97 -0.07
CA LEU A 142 -10.36 13.59 0.71
C LEU A 142 -10.20 15.10 0.42
N ALA A 143 -11.12 15.72 -0.34
CA ALA A 143 -11.09 17.16 -0.59
C ALA A 143 -10.95 17.96 0.73
N GLY A 144 -9.90 18.78 0.81
CA GLY A 144 -9.63 19.60 2.01
C GLY A 144 -9.02 18.84 3.19
N LYS A 145 -8.66 17.55 3.03
CA LYS A 145 -8.15 16.69 4.10
C LYS A 145 -6.63 16.60 4.12
N LEU A 146 -6.09 16.39 5.32
CA LEU A 146 -4.69 16.05 5.57
C LEU A 146 -4.54 14.53 5.72
N VAL A 147 -3.76 13.93 4.84
CA VAL A 147 -3.37 12.52 4.88
C VAL A 147 -1.93 12.42 5.35
N VAL A 148 -1.66 11.57 6.34
CA VAL A 148 -0.33 11.33 6.88
C VAL A 148 0.04 9.86 6.67
N ASP A 149 1.21 9.62 6.09
CA ASP A 149 1.80 8.31 5.89
C ASP A 149 2.99 8.14 6.83
N VAL A 150 2.93 7.13 7.71
CA VAL A 150 3.96 6.86 8.72
C VAL A 150 4.95 5.86 8.16
N GLY A 151 6.25 6.15 8.22
CA GLY A 151 7.27 5.26 7.63
C GLY A 151 7.09 5.17 6.12
N SER A 152 7.08 6.33 5.44
CA SER A 152 6.66 6.41 4.04
C SER A 152 7.60 5.72 3.04
N ARG A 153 8.79 5.26 3.47
CA ARG A 153 9.79 4.51 2.67
C ARG A 153 9.97 5.04 1.25
N LEU A 154 9.47 4.35 0.23
CA LEU A 154 9.64 4.77 -1.17
C LEU A 154 8.67 5.89 -1.59
N GLY A 155 7.66 6.21 -0.77
CA GLY A 155 6.67 7.25 -1.01
C GLY A 155 5.41 6.77 -1.75
N ALA A 156 5.21 5.46 -1.89
CA ALA A 156 4.13 4.85 -2.67
C ALA A 156 2.74 5.44 -2.33
N VAL A 157 2.42 5.56 -1.03
CA VAL A 157 1.16 6.15 -0.54
C VAL A 157 1.03 7.62 -0.95
N LEU A 158 2.12 8.39 -0.91
CA LEU A 158 2.10 9.81 -1.26
C LEU A 158 1.80 9.99 -2.75
N TYR A 159 2.43 9.20 -3.61
CA TYR A 159 2.21 9.26 -5.06
C TYR A 159 0.82 8.78 -5.44
N GLY A 160 0.38 7.64 -4.87
CA GLY A 160 -0.97 7.12 -5.08
C GLY A 160 -2.03 8.10 -4.62
N GLY A 161 -1.85 8.67 -3.42
CA GLY A 161 -2.78 9.66 -2.87
C GLY A 161 -2.81 10.96 -3.68
N TYR A 162 -1.69 11.38 -4.26
CA TYR A 162 -1.67 12.53 -5.15
C TYR A 162 -2.49 12.26 -6.41
N LEU A 163 -2.32 11.10 -7.03
CA LEU A 163 -2.94 10.81 -8.32
C LEU A 163 -4.41 10.41 -8.21
N TYR A 164 -4.80 9.69 -7.15
CA TYR A 164 -6.14 9.12 -6.99
C TYR A 164 -7.03 9.87 -6.00
N SER A 165 -6.56 10.95 -5.38
CA SER A 165 -7.38 11.70 -4.43
C SER A 165 -7.24 13.22 -4.57
N ALA A 166 -8.27 13.92 -4.08
CA ALA A 166 -8.29 15.36 -3.94
C ALA A 166 -7.76 15.84 -2.56
N ALA A 167 -7.00 15.01 -1.84
CA ALA A 167 -6.38 15.37 -0.57
C ALA A 167 -5.68 16.73 -0.69
N ALA A 168 -5.91 17.62 0.27
CA ALA A 168 -5.32 18.96 0.26
C ALA A 168 -3.82 18.90 0.55
N GLN A 169 -3.41 17.99 1.44
CA GLN A 169 -2.01 17.72 1.73
C GLN A 169 -1.79 16.24 2.00
N LEU A 170 -0.66 15.73 1.51
CA LEU A 170 -0.15 14.38 1.71
C LEU A 170 1.22 14.52 2.39
N VAL A 171 1.36 14.00 3.61
CA VAL A 171 2.58 14.16 4.40
C VAL A 171 3.17 12.80 4.73
N GLY A 172 4.36 12.51 4.20
CA GLY A 172 5.14 11.34 4.59
C GLY A 172 6.10 11.67 5.72
N VAL A 173 6.17 10.81 6.74
CA VAL A 173 7.18 10.89 7.81
C VAL A 173 8.08 9.67 7.69
N GLU A 174 9.37 9.90 7.49
CA GLU A 174 10.35 8.84 7.29
C GLU A 174 11.63 9.13 8.09
N ILE A 175 12.20 8.09 8.71
CA ILE A 175 13.39 8.18 9.56
C ILE A 175 14.69 7.93 8.78
N CYS A 176 14.61 7.20 7.67
CA CYS A 176 15.73 6.89 6.80
C CYS A 176 15.98 8.06 5.83
N GLU A 177 17.16 8.67 5.94
CA GLU A 177 17.53 9.84 5.13
C GLU A 177 17.55 9.49 3.63
N GLU A 178 18.04 8.30 3.27
CA GLU A 178 18.12 7.85 1.88
C GLU A 178 16.74 7.77 1.24
N PHE A 179 15.73 7.28 1.98
CA PHE A 179 14.35 7.27 1.50
C PHE A 179 13.76 8.67 1.39
N VAL A 180 14.04 9.57 2.34
CA VAL A 180 13.59 10.96 2.24
C VAL A 180 14.17 11.63 1.00
N GLN A 181 15.45 11.39 0.70
CA GLN A 181 16.10 11.94 -0.50
C GLN A 181 15.45 11.40 -1.77
N LEU A 182 15.20 10.08 -1.86
CA LEU A 182 14.49 9.48 -2.99
C LEU A 182 13.09 10.07 -3.18
N GLN A 183 12.31 10.16 -2.09
CA GLN A 183 10.97 10.74 -2.14
C GLN A 183 11.01 12.19 -2.60
N THR A 184 11.96 12.99 -2.09
CA THR A 184 12.11 14.40 -2.49
C THR A 184 12.42 14.53 -3.98
N MET A 185 13.36 13.74 -4.50
CA MET A 185 13.70 13.73 -5.93
C MET A 185 12.51 13.33 -6.80
N THR A 186 11.75 12.31 -6.41
CA THR A 186 10.56 11.87 -7.14
C THR A 186 9.48 12.94 -7.13
N VAL A 187 9.18 13.53 -5.97
CA VAL A 187 8.19 14.60 -5.82
C VAL A 187 8.53 15.79 -6.72
N GLU A 188 9.80 16.18 -6.78
CA GLU A 188 10.26 17.26 -7.67
C GLU A 188 10.16 16.87 -9.14
N LYS A 189 10.63 15.68 -9.52
CA LYS A 189 10.63 15.18 -10.90
C LYS A 189 9.22 15.13 -11.51
N TYR A 190 8.24 14.71 -10.72
CA TYR A 190 6.84 14.56 -11.16
C TYR A 190 5.98 15.79 -10.87
N GLY A 191 6.53 16.82 -10.23
CA GLY A 191 5.83 18.07 -9.95
C GLY A 191 4.71 17.93 -8.92
N PHE A 192 4.91 17.10 -7.89
CA PHE A 192 3.90 16.84 -6.84
C PHE A 192 4.07 17.72 -5.58
N SER A 193 5.03 18.67 -5.62
CA SER A 193 5.41 19.50 -4.48
C SER A 193 4.33 20.47 -3.99
N ASP A 194 3.24 20.68 -4.76
CA ASP A 194 2.11 21.52 -4.38
C ASP A 194 1.25 20.90 -3.26
N ARG A 195 1.23 19.56 -3.15
CA ARG A 195 0.45 18.84 -2.13
C ARG A 195 1.24 17.82 -1.33
N ILE A 196 2.33 17.26 -1.86
CA ILE A 196 3.16 16.31 -1.12
C ILE A 196 4.22 17.05 -0.31
N LYS A 197 4.37 16.65 0.96
CA LYS A 197 5.48 17.04 1.83
C LYS A 197 6.12 15.80 2.44
N VAL A 198 7.45 15.75 2.44
CA VAL A 198 8.23 14.69 3.09
C VAL A 198 8.93 15.28 4.31
N ILE A 199 8.85 14.59 5.45
CA ILE A 199 9.45 14.99 6.72
C ILE A 199 10.47 13.92 7.12
N HIS A 200 11.74 14.31 7.22
CA HIS A 200 12.78 13.46 7.81
C HIS A 200 12.71 13.56 9.34
N ASP A 201 11.96 12.65 9.97
CA ASP A 201 11.81 12.62 11.43
C ASP A 201 11.23 11.28 11.90
N ASN A 202 11.28 11.05 13.21
CA ASN A 202 10.55 9.97 13.86
C ASN A 202 9.10 10.42 14.09
N ILE A 203 8.12 9.58 13.74
CA ILE A 203 6.70 9.90 13.98
C ILE A 203 6.37 10.22 15.45
N CYS A 204 7.15 9.67 16.39
CA CYS A 204 7.03 9.94 17.83
C CYS A 204 7.44 11.35 18.26
N SER A 205 7.95 12.19 17.35
CA SER A 205 8.19 13.63 17.58
C SER A 205 7.10 14.52 16.95
N GLN A 206 6.20 13.93 16.16
CA GLN A 206 5.24 14.65 15.30
C GLN A 206 3.82 14.71 15.89
N SER A 207 3.70 15.04 17.18
CA SER A 207 2.40 15.07 17.89
C SER A 207 1.39 16.02 17.23
N MET A 208 1.82 17.24 16.88
CA MET A 208 0.95 18.23 16.23
C MET A 208 0.48 17.76 14.85
N LEU A 209 1.30 17.02 14.11
CA LEU A 209 0.90 16.46 12.82
C LEU A 209 -0.20 15.41 13.01
N LEU A 210 0.02 14.46 13.92
CA LEU A 210 -0.95 13.42 14.26
C LEU A 210 -2.28 14.00 14.77
N GLN A 211 -2.24 15.02 15.63
CA GLN A 211 -3.45 15.65 16.17
C GLN A 211 -4.30 16.34 15.11
N ASN A 212 -3.69 16.79 14.00
CA ASN A 212 -4.39 17.48 12.92
C ASN A 212 -4.80 16.57 11.76
N ALA A 213 -4.17 15.41 11.62
CA ALA A 213 -4.41 14.46 10.55
C ALA A 213 -5.89 14.04 10.46
N ASP A 214 -6.44 14.02 9.24
CA ASP A 214 -7.77 13.49 8.95
C ASP A 214 -7.71 11.99 8.62
N VAL A 215 -6.61 11.58 7.99
CA VAL A 215 -6.31 10.19 7.67
C VAL A 215 -4.88 9.89 8.07
N LEU A 216 -4.66 8.79 8.79
CA LEU A 216 -3.34 8.25 9.12
C LEU A 216 -3.20 6.88 8.47
N ILE A 217 -2.11 6.66 7.73
CA ILE A 217 -1.83 5.39 7.04
C ILE A 217 -0.58 4.79 7.66
N MET A 218 -0.66 3.50 7.99
CA MET A 218 0.42 2.73 8.61
C MET A 218 0.52 1.36 7.94
N ASN A 219 1.39 1.22 6.93
CA ASN A 219 1.66 -0.05 6.27
C ASN A 219 2.98 -0.67 6.75
N ASN A 220 2.92 -1.78 7.48
CA ASN A 220 4.09 -2.56 7.93
C ASN A 220 5.19 -1.75 8.63
N VAL A 221 4.82 -0.69 9.34
CA VAL A 221 5.74 0.39 9.73
C VAL A 221 6.68 0.07 10.89
N PHE A 222 6.41 -0.96 11.69
CA PHE A 222 7.11 -1.17 12.96
C PHE A 222 7.80 -2.52 13.11
N GLU A 223 7.14 -3.62 12.71
CA GLU A 223 7.59 -4.97 13.06
C GLU A 223 9.02 -5.25 12.63
N TYR A 224 9.41 -4.83 11.42
CA TYR A 224 10.75 -5.07 10.87
C TYR A 224 11.76 -3.97 11.22
N PHE A 225 11.28 -2.79 11.60
CA PHE A 225 12.14 -1.59 11.71
C PHE A 225 12.49 -1.20 13.13
N MET A 226 11.78 -1.75 14.14
CA MET A 226 11.96 -1.38 15.55
C MET A 226 12.00 -2.58 16.47
N GLU A 227 12.65 -2.43 17.62
CA GLU A 227 12.59 -3.38 18.74
C GLU A 227 11.20 -3.39 19.39
N PRO A 228 10.71 -4.51 19.94
CA PRO A 228 9.36 -4.61 20.50
C PRO A 228 8.99 -3.49 21.48
N LYS A 229 9.94 -3.08 22.34
CA LYS A 229 9.72 -1.98 23.30
C LYS A 229 9.49 -0.63 22.62
N ASP A 230 10.17 -0.37 21.52
CA ASP A 230 10.01 0.87 20.77
C ASP A 230 8.74 0.84 19.90
N GLN A 231 8.33 -0.34 19.42
CA GLN A 231 7.01 -0.52 18.79
C GLN A 231 5.87 -0.18 19.76
N VAL A 232 5.94 -0.68 21.01
CA VAL A 232 4.95 -0.37 22.05
C VAL A 232 4.90 1.13 22.32
N ARG A 233 6.05 1.79 22.44
CA ARG A 233 6.13 3.26 22.63
C ARG A 233 5.54 4.02 21.46
N ALA A 234 5.81 3.60 20.22
CA ALA A 234 5.25 4.23 19.03
C ALA A 234 3.72 4.10 18.98
N TRP A 235 3.18 2.90 19.25
CA TRP A 235 1.73 2.69 19.35
C TRP A 235 1.09 3.52 20.48
N GLN A 236 1.74 3.60 21.64
CA GLN A 236 1.28 4.45 22.75
C GLN A 236 1.28 5.93 22.34
N PHE A 237 2.33 6.41 21.68
CA PHE A 237 2.41 7.77 21.21
C PHE A 237 1.31 8.10 20.19
N ILE A 238 1.09 7.22 19.21
CA ILE A 238 0.05 7.41 18.18
C ILE A 238 -1.33 7.41 18.83
N SER A 239 -1.64 6.44 19.70
CA SER A 239 -2.94 6.37 20.37
C SER A 239 -3.22 7.56 21.31
N GLN A 240 -2.18 8.25 21.79
CA GLN A 240 -2.33 9.46 22.60
C GLN A 240 -2.47 10.75 21.78
N ASN A 241 -2.09 10.73 20.49
CA ASN A 241 -2.03 11.94 19.66
C ASN A 241 -2.99 11.94 18.46
N PHE A 242 -3.33 10.78 17.90
CA PHE A 242 -4.28 10.66 16.79
C PHE A 242 -5.73 10.58 17.29
N LEU A 243 -6.21 11.63 17.95
CA LEU A 243 -7.50 11.62 18.67
C LEU A 243 -8.60 12.49 18.01
N LYS A 244 -8.37 12.93 16.77
CA LYS A 244 -9.34 13.75 16.03
C LYS A 244 -10.59 12.91 15.73
N LYS A 245 -11.70 13.23 16.39
CA LYS A 245 -12.98 12.50 16.20
C LYS A 245 -13.37 12.41 14.73
N GLY A 246 -13.70 11.21 14.28
CA GLY A 246 -14.06 10.91 12.89
C GLY A 246 -12.89 10.80 11.92
N ALA A 247 -11.64 11.02 12.37
CA ALA A 247 -10.46 10.73 11.56
C ALA A 247 -10.34 9.23 11.30
N LEU A 248 -9.65 8.87 10.22
CA LEU A 248 -9.53 7.51 9.74
C LEU A 248 -8.10 7.00 9.92
N LEU A 249 -7.96 5.77 10.40
CA LEU A 249 -6.69 5.07 10.47
C LEU A 249 -6.75 3.87 9.52
N VAL A 250 -5.78 3.79 8.62
CA VAL A 250 -5.56 2.63 7.76
C VAL A 250 -4.36 1.88 8.28
N THR A 251 -4.49 0.57 8.49
CA THR A 251 -3.35 -0.29 8.85
C THR A 251 -3.24 -1.48 7.93
N VAL A 252 -2.01 -1.91 7.70
CA VAL A 252 -1.64 -3.17 7.06
C VAL A 252 -0.51 -3.79 7.88
N PRO A 253 -0.67 -4.97 8.49
CA PRO A 253 -1.91 -5.75 8.63
C PRO A 253 -2.92 -5.09 9.61
N SER A 254 -3.91 -5.84 10.08
CA SER A 254 -4.81 -5.38 11.15
C SER A 254 -4.03 -4.92 12.39
N ILE A 255 -4.61 -4.01 13.16
CA ILE A 255 -4.04 -3.58 14.44
C ILE A 255 -3.84 -4.79 15.37
N GLN A 256 -4.81 -5.71 15.38
CA GLN A 256 -4.76 -6.91 16.20
C GLN A 256 -3.51 -7.71 15.86
N ASP A 257 -3.28 -7.99 14.57
CA ASP A 257 -2.13 -8.75 14.10
C ASP A 257 -0.81 -8.02 14.38
N ALA A 258 -0.76 -6.71 14.11
CA ALA A 258 0.41 -5.88 14.40
C ALA A 258 0.77 -5.83 15.90
N LEU A 259 -0.19 -6.11 16.78
CA LEU A 259 0.03 -6.15 18.23
C LEU A 259 0.22 -7.55 18.80
N ILE A 260 -0.12 -8.63 18.09
CA ILE A 260 -0.05 -10.01 18.62
C ILE A 260 1.35 -10.33 19.14
N SER A 261 2.39 -10.00 18.37
CA SER A 261 3.79 -10.23 18.75
C SER A 261 4.26 -9.38 19.94
N LEU A 262 3.49 -8.35 20.32
CA LEU A 262 3.79 -7.45 21.44
C LEU A 262 3.07 -7.85 22.72
N GLN A 263 2.15 -8.83 22.70
CA GLN A 263 1.27 -9.17 23.85
C GLN A 263 2.02 -9.69 25.08
N GLU A 264 3.25 -10.16 24.91
CA GLU A 264 4.12 -10.56 26.01
C GLU A 264 4.63 -9.35 26.82
N THR A 265 4.52 -8.14 26.27
CA THR A 265 4.79 -6.89 26.99
C THR A 265 3.50 -6.44 27.67
N ASN A 266 3.44 -6.48 29.00
CA ASN A 266 2.24 -6.12 29.81
C ASN A 266 1.82 -4.62 29.70
N GLU A 267 2.20 -3.92 28.64
CA GLU A 267 2.07 -2.47 28.42
C GLU A 267 1.30 -2.12 27.13
N ILE A 268 0.64 -3.09 26.49
CA ILE A 268 -0.13 -2.83 25.27
C ILE A 268 -1.27 -1.83 25.57
N PRO A 269 -1.35 -0.70 24.83
CA PRO A 269 -2.46 0.22 24.95
C PRO A 269 -3.76 -0.50 24.56
N ALA A 270 -4.82 -0.34 25.35
CA ALA A 270 -6.13 -0.89 25.03
C ALA A 270 -6.71 -0.14 23.81
N ILE A 271 -6.38 -0.60 22.60
CA ILE A 271 -6.72 0.09 21.35
C ILE A 271 -8.24 0.12 21.10
N GLY A 272 -8.99 -0.83 21.67
CA GLY A 272 -10.44 -0.91 21.53
C GLY A 272 -11.25 0.22 22.18
N HIS A 273 -10.63 1.17 22.88
CA HIS A 273 -11.37 2.25 23.56
C HIS A 273 -11.55 3.53 22.73
N TRP A 274 -10.73 3.77 21.71
CA TRP A 274 -10.76 5.03 20.93
C TRP A 274 -10.94 4.83 19.43
N LEU A 275 -10.82 3.58 18.93
CA LEU A 275 -11.03 3.21 17.54
C LEU A 275 -12.21 2.25 17.38
N GLN A 276 -12.90 2.40 16.26
CA GLN A 276 -13.88 1.46 15.76
C GLN A 276 -13.47 1.01 14.36
N GLU A 277 -13.37 -0.30 14.13
CA GLU A 277 -13.16 -0.85 12.79
C GLU A 277 -14.37 -0.59 11.89
N VAL A 278 -14.10 -0.17 10.66
CA VAL A 278 -15.11 0.13 9.65
C VAL A 278 -15.07 -0.99 8.61
N PRO A 279 -16.21 -1.61 8.28
CA PRO A 279 -16.25 -2.64 7.24
C PRO A 279 -15.80 -2.09 5.88
N VAL A 280 -14.89 -2.83 5.25
CA VAL A 280 -14.39 -2.56 3.90
C VAL A 280 -15.01 -3.57 2.93
N ASP A 281 -15.51 -3.10 1.78
CA ASP A 281 -16.01 -3.99 0.73
C ASP A 281 -14.88 -4.37 -0.23
N TYR A 282 -14.20 -5.47 0.08
CA TYR A 282 -13.11 -6.01 -0.74
C TYR A 282 -13.56 -6.52 -2.12
N ASN A 283 -14.86 -6.74 -2.34
CA ASN A 283 -15.37 -7.18 -3.65
C ASN A 283 -15.69 -6.01 -4.58
N ALA A 284 -15.61 -4.77 -4.10
CA ALA A 284 -15.87 -3.58 -4.91
C ALA A 284 -14.77 -3.33 -5.96
N PHE A 285 -13.58 -3.90 -5.77
CA PHE A 285 -12.43 -3.78 -6.65
C PHE A 285 -12.10 -5.14 -7.28
N LEU A 286 -12.64 -5.36 -8.47
CA LEU A 286 -12.38 -6.55 -9.28
C LEU A 286 -11.61 -6.10 -10.52
N GLN A 287 -10.31 -5.84 -10.37
CA GLN A 287 -9.36 -5.90 -11.49
C GLN A 287 -8.83 -7.32 -11.55
N ASN A 288 -8.72 -7.89 -12.75
CA ASN A 288 -8.50 -9.33 -12.94
C ASN A 288 -7.16 -9.87 -12.41
N ASP A 289 -6.20 -8.99 -12.10
CA ASP A 289 -4.87 -9.33 -11.54
C ASP A 289 -4.66 -8.90 -10.09
N THR A 290 -5.71 -8.55 -9.35
CA THR A 290 -5.53 -8.11 -7.96
C THR A 290 -5.61 -9.28 -6.99
N ASP A 291 -4.54 -9.50 -6.22
CA ASP A 291 -4.54 -10.46 -5.12
C ASP A 291 -5.49 -10.01 -4.00
N LEU A 292 -6.66 -10.64 -3.97
CA LEU A 292 -7.69 -10.40 -2.95
C LEU A 292 -7.20 -10.68 -1.53
N ASP A 293 -6.23 -11.58 -1.34
CA ASP A 293 -5.72 -11.88 0.00
C ASP A 293 -4.80 -10.77 0.50
N SER A 294 -4.03 -10.14 -0.39
CA SER A 294 -3.29 -8.90 -0.10
C SER A 294 -4.24 -7.74 0.21
N LEU A 295 -5.32 -7.53 -0.56
CA LEU A 295 -6.30 -6.47 -0.26
C LEU A 295 -6.96 -6.63 1.11
N LYS A 296 -7.23 -7.88 1.53
CA LYS A 296 -7.83 -8.16 2.85
C LYS A 296 -6.93 -7.81 4.03
N GLN A 297 -5.64 -7.56 3.80
CA GLN A 297 -4.73 -7.05 4.82
C GLN A 297 -4.93 -5.55 5.08
N ILE A 298 -5.76 -4.85 4.29
CA ILE A 298 -6.00 -3.41 4.41
C ILE A 298 -7.21 -3.17 5.32
N HIS A 299 -6.93 -2.74 6.55
CA HIS A 299 -7.96 -2.47 7.56
C HIS A 299 -8.21 -0.97 7.71
N LEU A 300 -9.47 -0.60 7.86
CA LEU A 300 -9.91 0.77 8.09
C LEU A 300 -10.53 0.89 9.49
N TYR A 301 -10.10 1.90 10.23
CA TYR A 301 -10.61 2.25 11.54
C TYR A 301 -11.01 3.72 11.58
N ARG A 302 -11.91 4.06 12.49
CA ARG A 302 -12.39 5.42 12.73
C ARG A 302 -12.24 5.78 14.20
N VAL A 303 -11.76 7.00 14.45
CA VAL A 303 -11.67 7.58 15.79
C VAL A 303 -13.07 7.96 16.32
N LEU A 304 -13.38 7.53 17.55
CA LEU A 304 -14.69 7.70 18.22
C LEU A 304 -14.98 9.12 18.73
#